data_AF-A0A7V9SQZ0-F1
#
_entry.id   AF-A0A7V9SQZ0-F1
#
_cell.length_a   1.000
_cell.length_b   1.000
_cell.length_c   1.000
_cell.angle_alpha   90.00
_cell.angle_beta   90.00
_cell.angle_gamma   90.00
#
_symmetry.space_group_name_H-M   'P 1'
#
loop_
_entity.id
_entity.type
_entity.pdbx_description
1 polymer ?
#
loop_
_entity_poly.entity_id
_entity_poly.type
_entity_poly.pdbx_seq_one_letter_code
_entity_poly.pdbx_strand_id
1 'polypeptide(L)'
;MKNKIYILLFIVGLSHSGCKKYPEGDFRKQGPKTFITDKKALWSLALYEVNGIDSTYLIQTPLTSGNFYKGFLSSTYPDKKEYGKLIFCSNHNYSYGTRFINKNSEISFITARGGPDQCINSQSGTSCQRNIFNPEGIAEIIFKIQKLKDKECILTCQLTNNYKIILTKD
;
A
#
# COMPACT_ATOMS: atom_id res chain seq x y z
N MET A 1 59.47 -16.08 23.69
CA MET A 1 58.47 -15.64 24.68
C MET A 1 57.59 -14.61 23.97
N LYS A 2 56.40 -14.94 23.42
CA LYS A 2 55.16 -15.37 24.08
C LYS A 2 54.85 -14.55 25.34
N ASN A 3 54.02 -13.51 25.21
CA ASN A 3 52.67 -13.43 25.82
C ASN A 3 52.23 -11.98 26.11
N LYS A 4 51.03 -11.67 25.60
CA LYS A 4 49.93 -10.91 26.23
C LYS A 4 50.24 -9.44 26.55
N ILE A 5 49.51 -8.47 26.02
CA ILE A 5 48.12 -8.21 26.41
C ILE A 5 47.31 -7.72 25.21
N TYR A 6 46.35 -8.56 24.84
CA TYR A 6 45.08 -8.16 24.25
C TYR A 6 44.24 -7.52 25.36
N ILE A 7 43.64 -6.35 25.11
CA ILE A 7 42.34 -5.83 25.62
C ILE A 7 42.32 -4.34 25.26
N LEU A 8 41.99 -4.06 24.01
CA LEU A 8 41.25 -2.84 23.63
C LEU A 8 40.36 -3.24 22.46
N LEU A 9 39.56 -4.24 22.80
CA LEU A 9 38.39 -4.69 22.09
C LEU A 9 37.23 -3.85 22.63
N PHE A 10 36.28 -3.57 21.76
CA PHE A 10 34.95 -3.00 22.00
C PHE A 10 34.81 -1.48 21.94
N ILE A 11 33.96 -1.05 20.98
CA ILE A 11 33.33 0.27 20.84
C ILE A 11 34.32 1.26 20.17
N VAL A 12 34.31 1.46 18.86
CA VAL A 12 33.31 2.21 18.08
C VAL A 12 33.61 1.96 16.60
N GLY A 13 32.57 1.81 15.77
CA GLY A 13 32.73 1.93 14.32
C GLY A 13 32.37 0.70 13.50
N LEU A 14 31.52 -0.19 14.02
CA LEU A 14 30.62 -1.00 13.21
C LEU A 14 29.59 -0.09 12.53
N SER A 15 30.06 0.80 11.65
CA SER A 15 29.25 1.43 10.61
C SER A 15 29.31 0.53 9.39
N HIS A 16 28.93 -0.74 9.57
CA HIS A 16 28.48 -1.54 8.45
C HIS A 16 27.28 -0.78 7.89
N SER A 17 27.49 -0.12 6.75
CA SER A 17 26.49 0.31 5.81
C SER A 17 25.70 -0.92 5.34
N GLY A 18 24.90 -1.48 6.24
CA GLY A 18 23.82 -2.38 5.94
C GLY A 18 22.74 -1.58 5.26
N CYS A 19 23.00 -1.11 4.03
CA CYS A 19 21.95 -1.09 3.04
C CYS A 19 21.40 -2.51 3.03
N LYS A 20 20.29 -2.72 3.75
CA LYS A 20 19.54 -3.97 3.71
C LYS A 20 19.14 -4.16 2.26
N LYS A 21 19.97 -4.87 1.51
CA LYS A 21 19.60 -5.43 0.22
C LYS A 21 18.65 -6.56 0.56
N TYR A 22 17.37 -6.23 0.60
CA TYR A 22 16.31 -7.21 0.85
C TYR A 22 16.41 -8.29 -0.23
N PRO A 23 16.33 -9.59 0.13
CA PRO A 23 16.49 -10.66 -0.85
C PRO A 23 15.40 -10.53 -1.93
N GLU A 24 15.82 -10.23 -3.16
CA GLU A 24 15.01 -10.01 -4.37
C GLU A 24 14.34 -11.30 -4.90
N GLY A 25 13.95 -12.21 -4.01
CA GLY A 25 13.80 -13.63 -4.33
C GLY A 25 12.39 -14.15 -4.64
N ASP A 26 11.34 -13.71 -3.93
CA ASP A 26 10.12 -14.54 -3.86
C ASP A 26 8.80 -13.87 -4.28
N PHE A 27 8.87 -12.66 -4.83
CA PHE A 27 7.68 -11.90 -5.26
C PHE A 27 6.94 -12.50 -6.48
N ARG A 28 7.61 -13.37 -7.25
CA ARG A 28 7.32 -13.54 -8.69
C ARG A 28 6.08 -14.37 -9.03
N LYS A 29 5.49 -15.12 -8.10
CA LYS A 29 4.30 -15.96 -8.38
C LYS A 29 3.13 -15.85 -7.41
N GLN A 30 3.29 -15.16 -6.27
CA GLN A 30 2.28 -15.15 -5.21
C GLN A 30 1.62 -13.80 -4.96
N GLY A 31 2.11 -12.68 -5.51
CA GLY A 31 1.56 -11.34 -5.26
C GLY A 31 0.03 -11.26 -5.30
N PRO A 32 -0.64 -11.71 -6.38
CA PRO A 32 -2.10 -11.74 -6.44
C PRO A 32 -2.76 -12.59 -5.34
N LYS A 33 -2.16 -13.73 -4.97
CA LYS A 33 -2.66 -14.62 -3.90
C LYS A 33 -2.44 -14.04 -2.51
N THR A 34 -1.38 -13.26 -2.31
CA THR A 34 -1.11 -12.60 -1.04
C THR A 34 -2.03 -11.39 -0.84
N PHE A 35 -2.19 -10.59 -1.90
CA PHE A 35 -3.10 -9.45 -1.91
C PHE A 35 -4.56 -9.89 -1.77
N ILE A 36 -4.92 -11.06 -2.35
CA ILE A 36 -6.24 -11.69 -2.22
C ILE A 36 -6.08 -13.17 -1.87
N THR A 37 -6.33 -13.50 -0.60
CA THR A 37 -6.08 -14.85 -0.07
C THR A 37 -7.03 -15.90 -0.65
N ASP A 38 -8.31 -15.60 -0.89
CA ASP A 38 -9.28 -16.60 -1.36
C ASP A 38 -10.27 -16.07 -2.40
N LYS A 39 -11.19 -15.20 -1.96
CA LYS A 39 -12.19 -14.51 -2.81
C LYS A 39 -12.33 -13.02 -2.48
N LYS A 40 -12.08 -12.68 -1.22
CA LYS A 40 -12.08 -11.32 -0.70
C LYS A 40 -10.91 -11.16 0.27
N ALA A 41 -10.25 -10.01 0.26
CA ALA A 41 -9.35 -9.59 1.32
C ALA A 41 -9.74 -8.17 1.77
N LEU A 42 -9.62 -7.94 3.07
CA LEU A 42 -9.84 -6.64 3.69
C LEU A 42 -8.50 -6.12 4.20
N TRP A 43 -8.20 -4.89 3.81
CA TRP A 43 -6.96 -4.20 4.13
C TRP A 43 -7.29 -2.94 4.89
N SER A 44 -6.77 -2.84 6.11
CA SER A 44 -6.81 -1.64 6.92
C SER A 44 -5.71 -0.67 6.49
N LEU A 45 -6.02 0.62 6.46
CA LEU A 45 -5.03 1.65 6.18
C LEU A 45 -4.25 1.96 7.46
N ALA A 46 -2.94 1.72 7.44
CA ALA A 46 -2.06 2.03 8.55
C ALA A 46 -1.35 3.38 8.37
N LEU A 47 -0.99 3.74 7.13
CA LEU A 47 -0.29 4.98 6.82
C LEU A 47 -0.57 5.44 5.38
N TYR A 48 -0.80 6.73 5.21
CA TYR A 48 -0.67 7.45 3.95
C TYR A 48 0.30 8.61 4.12
N GLU A 49 1.39 8.59 3.37
CA GLU A 49 2.48 9.56 3.48
C GLU A 49 2.64 10.30 2.14
N VAL A 50 2.80 11.63 2.22
CA VAL A 50 3.08 12.51 1.08
C VAL A 50 4.38 13.25 1.38
N ASN A 51 5.40 13.07 0.54
CA ASN A 51 6.72 13.69 0.69
C ASN A 51 7.36 13.48 2.07
N GLY A 52 7.19 12.29 2.67
CA GLY A 52 7.73 11.99 4.00
C GLY A 52 6.83 12.40 5.17
N ILE A 53 5.69 13.03 4.92
CA ILE A 53 4.77 13.52 5.95
C ILE A 53 3.54 12.62 6.06
N ASP A 54 3.27 12.10 7.26
CA ASP A 54 2.03 11.38 7.54
C ASP A 54 0.82 12.29 7.30
N SER A 55 0.03 11.91 6.31
CA SER A 55 -1.13 12.62 5.78
C SER A 55 -2.40 11.78 5.94
N THR A 56 -2.36 10.71 6.74
CA THR A 56 -3.48 9.76 6.91
C THR A 56 -4.75 10.45 7.39
N TYR A 57 -4.61 11.43 8.29
CA TYR A 57 -5.72 12.21 8.85
C TYR A 57 -6.46 13.06 7.81
N LEU A 58 -5.83 13.36 6.67
CA LEU A 58 -6.42 14.16 5.60
C LEU A 58 -7.36 13.37 4.69
N ILE A 59 -7.43 12.05 4.85
CA ILE A 59 -8.20 11.18 3.95
C ILE A 59 -9.69 11.35 4.14
N GLN A 60 -10.14 11.65 5.36
CA GLN A 60 -11.54 11.76 5.70
C GLN A 60 -11.89 13.16 6.20
N THR A 61 -13.17 13.50 6.11
CA THR A 61 -13.73 14.66 6.83
C THR A 61 -13.92 14.32 8.31
N PRO A 62 -13.95 15.31 9.23
CA PRO A 62 -13.87 15.08 10.68
C PRO A 62 -15.04 14.32 11.34
N LEU A 63 -16.06 13.92 10.57
CA LEU A 63 -17.33 13.42 11.10
C LEU A 63 -17.42 11.89 11.22
N THR A 64 -16.38 11.14 10.87
CA THR A 64 -16.44 9.68 10.77
C THR A 64 -15.82 8.93 11.96
N SER A 65 -16.45 7.80 12.30
CA SER A 65 -16.14 6.93 13.44
C SER A 65 -14.70 6.42 13.49
N GLY A 66 -14.20 6.07 14.68
CA GLY A 66 -12.83 5.58 14.93
C GLY A 66 -12.42 4.31 14.15
N ASN A 67 -13.34 3.65 13.44
CA ASN A 67 -13.07 2.46 12.64
C ASN A 67 -12.90 2.75 11.13
N PHE A 68 -12.89 4.01 10.69
CA PHE A 68 -12.86 4.35 9.25
C PHE A 68 -11.73 3.66 8.46
N TYR A 69 -10.53 3.59 9.06
CA TYR A 69 -9.36 2.99 8.43
C TYR A 69 -9.34 1.47 8.50
N LYS A 70 -10.21 0.85 9.29
CA LYS A 70 -10.30 -0.61 9.40
C LYS A 70 -11.06 -1.19 8.21
N GLY A 71 -10.48 -2.20 7.54
CA GLY A 71 -11.04 -2.76 6.32
C GLY A 71 -11.20 -1.74 5.19
N PHE A 72 -10.37 -0.69 5.19
CA PHE A 72 -10.44 0.45 4.28
C PHE A 72 -10.46 0.07 2.81
N LEU A 73 -9.67 -0.93 2.39
CA LEU A 73 -9.65 -1.42 1.02
C LEU A 73 -10.12 -2.88 0.99
N SER A 74 -11.24 -3.12 0.32
CA SER A 74 -11.71 -4.45 -0.02
C SER A 74 -11.21 -4.83 -1.41
N SER A 75 -10.55 -5.96 -1.54
CA SER A 75 -10.15 -6.52 -2.84
C SER A 75 -10.87 -7.83 -3.11
N THR A 76 -11.41 -7.99 -4.30
CA THR A 76 -12.23 -9.14 -4.72
C THR A 76 -11.74 -9.67 -6.06
N TYR A 77 -11.62 -10.99 -6.17
CA TYR A 77 -11.12 -11.66 -7.37
C TYR A 77 -12.28 -12.39 -8.07
N PRO A 78 -12.55 -12.16 -9.37
CA PRO A 78 -13.54 -12.95 -10.11
C PRO A 78 -13.05 -14.39 -10.30
N ASP A 79 -13.88 -15.40 -10.01
CA ASP A 79 -13.59 -16.83 -9.73
C ASP A 79 -12.44 -17.57 -10.49
N LYS A 80 -11.84 -17.06 -11.57
CA LYS A 80 -10.70 -17.65 -12.28
C LYS A 80 -9.40 -16.87 -12.04
N LYS A 81 -8.55 -17.35 -11.12
CA LYS A 81 -7.24 -16.81 -10.71
C LYS A 81 -6.22 -16.74 -11.88
N GLU A 82 -6.34 -15.76 -12.78
CA GLU A 82 -5.47 -15.59 -13.96
C GLU A 82 -4.63 -14.31 -13.89
N TYR A 83 -3.33 -14.44 -14.12
CA TYR A 83 -2.41 -13.29 -14.18
C TYR A 83 -2.85 -12.26 -15.25
N GLY A 84 -2.81 -10.97 -14.91
CA GLY A 84 -3.17 -9.87 -15.82
C GLY A 84 -4.66 -9.52 -15.88
N LYS A 85 -5.56 -10.31 -15.26
CA LYS A 85 -6.97 -9.92 -15.11
C LYS A 85 -7.15 -8.83 -14.05
N LEU A 86 -8.19 -8.01 -14.26
CA LEU A 86 -8.60 -7.00 -13.31
C LEU A 86 -9.16 -7.64 -12.03
N ILE A 87 -8.57 -7.24 -10.91
CA ILE A 87 -9.05 -7.39 -9.55
C ILE A 87 -9.93 -6.18 -9.26
N PHE A 88 -11.11 -6.40 -8.70
CA PHE A 88 -11.96 -5.29 -8.26
C PHE A 88 -11.65 -4.94 -6.82
N CYS A 89 -11.17 -3.72 -6.61
CA CYS A 89 -10.98 -3.17 -5.28
C CYS A 89 -11.98 -2.05 -5.02
N SER A 90 -12.36 -1.82 -3.77
CA SER A 90 -13.15 -0.66 -3.38
C SER A 90 -12.80 -0.21 -1.97
N ASN A 91 -13.00 1.07 -1.70
CA ASN A 91 -13.05 1.63 -0.36
C ASN A 91 -14.41 2.34 -0.16
N HIS A 92 -14.55 3.16 0.89
CA HIS A 92 -15.82 3.80 1.23
C HIS A 92 -16.43 4.62 0.08
N ASN A 93 -15.61 5.38 -0.64
CA ASN A 93 -16.10 6.30 -1.68
C ASN A 93 -15.72 5.91 -3.12
N TYR A 94 -14.78 4.98 -3.31
CA TYR A 94 -14.20 4.67 -4.61
C TYR A 94 -14.20 3.18 -4.93
N SER A 95 -14.31 2.89 -6.23
CA SER A 95 -14.13 1.57 -6.81
C SER A 95 -13.02 1.62 -7.86
N TYR A 96 -12.19 0.58 -7.86
CA TYR A 96 -10.99 0.48 -8.68
C TYR A 96 -10.98 -0.85 -9.43
N GLY A 97 -10.62 -0.80 -10.71
CA GLY A 97 -10.02 -1.94 -11.39
C GLY A 97 -8.53 -1.95 -11.06
N THR A 98 -7.99 -3.08 -10.62
CA THR A 98 -6.58 -3.20 -10.25
C THR A 98 -5.93 -4.37 -10.94
N ARG A 99 -4.67 -4.27 -11.31
CA ARG A 99 -3.93 -5.39 -11.92
C ARG A 99 -2.47 -5.35 -11.53
N PHE A 100 -1.90 -6.53 -11.33
CA PHE A 100 -0.46 -6.65 -11.18
C PHE A 100 0.21 -6.54 -12.55
N ILE A 101 1.25 -5.72 -12.63
CA ILE A 101 2.06 -5.54 -13.83
C ILE A 101 3.53 -5.82 -13.50
N ASN A 102 4.39 -5.84 -14.53
CA ASN A 102 5.83 -5.99 -14.37
C ASN A 102 6.24 -7.15 -13.43
N LYS A 103 5.73 -8.36 -13.70
CA LYS A 103 6.00 -9.59 -12.93
C LYS A 103 5.65 -9.46 -11.44
N ASN A 104 4.55 -8.76 -11.13
CA ASN A 104 4.07 -8.47 -9.78
C ASN A 104 4.96 -7.53 -8.94
N SER A 105 5.85 -6.76 -9.57
CA SER A 105 6.62 -5.71 -8.87
C SER A 105 5.84 -4.40 -8.77
N GLU A 106 4.77 -4.27 -9.54
CA GLU A 106 3.92 -3.09 -9.59
C GLU A 106 2.44 -3.50 -9.62
N ILE A 107 1.60 -2.62 -9.11
CA ILE A 107 0.14 -2.73 -9.17
C ILE A 107 -0.43 -1.45 -9.74
N SER A 108 -1.30 -1.57 -10.72
CA SER A 108 -2.03 -0.43 -11.25
C SER A 108 -3.42 -0.33 -10.64
N PHE A 109 -3.85 0.91 -10.40
CA PHE A 109 -5.19 1.28 -9.96
C PHE A 109 -5.82 2.14 -11.05
N ILE A 110 -6.93 1.64 -11.59
CA ILE A 110 -7.73 2.27 -12.63
C ILE A 110 -9.05 2.66 -11.97
N THR A 111 -9.37 3.94 -12.00
CA THR A 111 -10.68 4.41 -11.54
C THR A 111 -11.55 4.76 -12.75
N ALA A 112 -12.78 4.24 -12.78
CA ALA A 112 -13.71 4.54 -13.87
C ALA A 112 -14.32 5.95 -13.72
N ARG A 113 -14.40 6.45 -12.48
CA ARG A 113 -15.01 7.74 -12.11
C ARG A 113 -14.37 8.23 -10.81
N GLY A 114 -14.08 9.52 -10.74
CA GLY A 114 -13.63 10.19 -9.51
C GLY A 114 -12.33 10.94 -9.70
N GLY A 115 -12.31 12.19 -9.24
CA GLY A 115 -11.10 13.00 -9.14
C GLY A 115 -10.28 12.63 -7.90
N PRO A 116 -9.31 13.47 -7.52
CA PRO A 116 -8.49 13.28 -6.32
C PRO A 116 -9.30 13.29 -5.03
N ASP A 117 -10.53 13.82 -5.08
CA ASP A 117 -11.49 13.87 -3.97
C ASP A 117 -12.89 13.49 -4.46
N GLN A 118 -13.67 12.83 -3.60
CA GLN A 118 -15.05 12.45 -3.88
C GLN A 118 -15.89 12.56 -2.61
N CYS A 119 -17.00 13.27 -2.73
CA CYS A 119 -18.01 13.41 -1.70
C CYS A 119 -19.26 12.61 -2.07
N ILE A 120 -19.76 11.79 -1.15
CA ILE A 120 -21.01 11.07 -1.29
C ILE A 120 -22.01 11.68 -0.32
N ASN A 121 -23.14 12.14 -0.85
CA ASN A 121 -24.26 12.60 -0.05
C ASN A 121 -25.15 11.41 0.31
N SER A 122 -25.43 11.26 1.59
CA SER A 122 -26.32 10.25 2.14
C SER A 122 -27.37 10.91 3.03
N GLN A 123 -28.41 10.15 3.41
CA GLN A 123 -29.41 10.64 4.37
C GLN A 123 -28.79 11.04 5.73
N SER A 124 -27.63 10.46 6.08
CA SER A 124 -26.85 10.75 7.28
C SER A 124 -25.83 11.89 7.12
N GLY A 125 -25.79 12.57 5.97
CA GLY A 125 -24.87 13.67 5.70
C GLY A 125 -23.91 13.41 4.54
N THR A 126 -22.98 14.34 4.34
CA THR A 126 -21.95 14.29 3.28
C THR A 126 -20.67 13.67 3.82
N SER A 127 -20.18 12.62 3.17
CA SER A 127 -18.89 12.00 3.43
C SER A 127 -17.93 12.28 2.28
N CYS A 128 -16.89 13.09 2.53
CA CYS A 128 -15.82 13.32 1.57
C CYS A 128 -14.60 12.47 1.90
N GLN A 129 -13.97 11.94 0.86
CA GLN A 129 -12.76 11.16 0.97
C GLN A 129 -11.75 11.55 -0.11
N ARG A 130 -10.46 11.63 0.26
CA ARG A 130 -9.36 11.67 -0.71
C ARG A 130 -9.13 10.31 -1.37
N ASN A 131 -8.83 10.34 -2.66
CA ASN A 131 -8.43 9.18 -3.43
C ASN A 131 -6.93 8.90 -3.25
N ILE A 132 -6.55 8.20 -2.19
CA ILE A 132 -5.12 7.91 -1.96
C ILE A 132 -4.51 6.96 -3.01
N PHE A 133 -5.34 6.20 -3.73
CA PHE A 133 -4.90 5.35 -4.84
C PHE A 133 -4.96 6.07 -6.19
N ASN A 134 -5.50 7.29 -6.22
CA ASN A 134 -5.40 8.21 -7.35
C ASN A 134 -5.35 9.69 -6.91
N PRO A 135 -4.26 10.11 -6.24
CA PRO A 135 -4.17 11.44 -5.63
C PRO A 135 -4.09 12.59 -6.63
N GLU A 136 -3.88 12.30 -7.92
CA GLU A 136 -3.80 13.31 -8.99
C GLU A 136 -4.98 13.26 -9.97
N GLY A 137 -5.95 12.35 -9.76
CA GLY A 137 -7.16 12.27 -10.58
C GLY A 137 -6.94 11.82 -12.04
N ILE A 138 -5.91 11.02 -12.31
CA ILE A 138 -5.60 10.52 -13.66
C ILE A 138 -6.22 9.14 -13.93
N ALA A 139 -6.27 8.69 -15.18
CA ALA A 139 -7.01 7.47 -15.57
C ALA A 139 -6.46 6.18 -14.93
N GLU A 140 -5.14 6.05 -14.82
CA GLU A 140 -4.47 4.89 -14.24
C GLU A 140 -3.21 5.35 -13.50
N ILE A 141 -3.03 4.88 -12.26
CA ILE A 141 -1.79 5.09 -11.50
C ILE A 141 -1.14 3.75 -11.21
N ILE A 142 0.18 3.75 -11.33
CA ILE A 142 1.01 2.60 -11.07
C ILE A 142 1.77 2.84 -9.77
N PHE A 143 1.56 1.94 -8.82
CA PHE A 143 2.36 1.87 -7.60
C PHE A 143 3.41 0.78 -7.73
N LYS A 144 4.64 1.08 -7.32
CA LYS A 144 5.66 0.08 -7.02
C LYS A 144 5.31 -0.62 -5.72
N ILE A 145 5.37 -1.94 -5.73
CA ILE A 145 5.18 -2.78 -4.55
C ILE A 145 6.53 -2.92 -3.86
N GLN A 146 6.74 -2.19 -2.78
CA GLN A 146 7.96 -2.33 -1.97
C GLN A 146 7.91 -3.59 -1.09
N LYS A 147 6.72 -3.93 -0.61
CA LYS A 147 6.48 -5.11 0.23
C LYS A 147 5.06 -5.62 0.00
N LEU A 148 4.92 -6.93 -0.12
CA LEU A 148 3.63 -7.60 -0.16
C LEU A 148 3.77 -8.96 0.50
N LYS A 149 3.30 -9.06 1.73
CA LYS A 149 3.27 -10.26 2.56
C LYS A 149 1.86 -10.44 3.14
N ASP A 150 1.60 -11.60 3.73
CA ASP A 150 0.26 -11.99 4.18
C ASP A 150 -0.44 -10.97 5.07
N LYS A 151 0.31 -10.16 5.83
CA LYS A 151 -0.24 -9.15 6.76
C LYS A 151 0.05 -7.70 6.37
N GLU A 152 0.84 -7.45 5.34
CA GLU A 152 1.34 -6.10 5.07
C GLU A 152 1.62 -5.88 3.59
N CYS A 153 1.12 -4.75 3.08
CA CYS A 153 1.37 -4.26 1.74
C CYS A 153 1.90 -2.83 1.84
N ILE A 154 3.07 -2.57 1.23
CA ILE A 154 3.68 -1.24 1.12
C ILE A 154 3.77 -0.88 -0.34
N LEU A 155 3.05 0.18 -0.71
CA LEU A 155 2.97 0.72 -2.05
C LEU A 155 3.63 2.10 -2.08
N THR A 156 4.37 2.38 -3.15
CA THR A 156 4.95 3.70 -3.39
C THR A 156 4.73 4.15 -4.82
N CYS A 157 4.45 5.43 -5.01
CA CYS A 157 4.32 6.05 -6.32
C CYS A 157 5.03 7.40 -6.31
N GLN A 158 5.66 7.76 -7.42
CA GLN A 158 6.25 9.07 -7.62
C GLN A 158 5.55 9.70 -8.82
N LEU A 159 4.84 10.80 -8.55
CA LEU A 159 4.20 11.65 -9.55
C LEU A 159 4.72 13.08 -9.33
N THR A 160 3.83 14.07 -9.13
CA THR A 160 4.20 15.40 -8.64
C THR A 160 4.75 15.34 -7.22
N ASN A 161 4.19 14.46 -6.38
CA ASN A 161 4.70 14.15 -5.04
C ASN A 161 5.17 12.70 -4.95
N ASN A 162 5.89 12.41 -3.86
CA ASN A 162 6.21 11.05 -3.44
C ASN A 162 5.13 10.54 -2.51
N TYR A 163 4.45 9.48 -2.91
CA TYR A 163 3.37 8.85 -2.16
C TYR A 163 3.79 7.51 -1.62
N LYS A 164 3.39 7.22 -0.39
CA LYS A 164 3.55 5.90 0.22
C LYS A 164 2.29 5.52 0.98
N ILE A 165 1.86 4.28 0.78
CA ILE A 165 0.69 3.69 1.42
C ILE A 165 1.11 2.41 2.11
N ILE A 166 0.77 2.28 3.39
CA ILE A 166 0.92 1.03 4.14
C ILE A 166 -0.47 0.51 4.47
N LEU A 167 -0.73 -0.71 4.02
CA LEU A 167 -1.93 -1.45 4.32
C LEU A 167 -1.57 -2.66 5.19
N THR A 168 -2.41 -2.93 6.19
CA THR A 168 -2.31 -4.12 7.03
C THR A 168 -3.55 -4.98 6.87
N LYS A 169 -3.37 -6.29 6.83
CA LYS A 169 -4.49 -7.22 6.72
C LYS A 169 -5.10 -7.46 8.10
N ASP A 170 -6.42 -7.44 8.18
CA ASP A 170 -7.18 -7.80 9.39
C ASP A 170 -7.14 -9.30 9.68
#